data_AF-U5WUM6-F1
#
_entry.id   AF-U5WUM6-F1
#
_cell.length_a   1.000
_cell.length_b   1.000
_cell.length_c   1.000
_cell.angle_alpha   90.00
_cell.angle_beta   90.00
_cell.angle_gamma   90.00
#
_symmetry.space_group_name_H-M   'P 1'
#
loop_
_entity.id
_entity.type
_entity.pdbx_description
1 polymer ?
#
loop_
_entity_poly.entity_id
_entity_poly.type
_entity_poly.pdbx_seq_one_letter_code
_entity_poly.pdbx_strand_id
1 'polypeptide(L)'
;MIDLYAILGVPPTATQTEITHAYRRQLRRCHPDLRSGEPDSGADERLRQVLAAYRVLRDPQLRDDYDRAVARVRKHRPSARIAVRRNDSVHVGATLWAGPVRWHR
;
A
#
# COMPACT_ATOMS: atom_id res chain seq x y z
N MET A 1 -4.00 14.25 -3.12
CA MET A 1 -5.38 13.76 -2.92
C MET A 1 -5.29 12.40 -2.25
N ILE A 2 -5.97 12.23 -1.12
CA ILE A 2 -5.94 10.99 -0.34
C ILE A 2 -6.77 9.95 -1.08
N ASP A 3 -6.22 8.75 -1.30
CA ASP A 3 -6.89 7.65 -1.99
C ASP A 3 -7.71 6.83 -0.98
N LEU A 4 -9.03 7.03 -0.97
CA LEU A 4 -9.95 6.38 -0.03
C LEU A 4 -10.06 4.87 -0.28
N TYR A 5 -9.91 4.47 -1.54
CA TYR A 5 -9.90 3.07 -1.95
C TYR A 5 -8.64 2.36 -1.44
N ALA A 6 -7.49 3.04 -1.52
CA ALA A 6 -6.23 2.53 -0.98
C ALA A 6 -6.27 2.35 0.55
N ILE A 7 -6.92 3.27 1.28
CA ILE A 7 -7.06 3.16 2.75
C ILE A 7 -7.86 1.91 3.14
N LEU A 8 -8.96 1.63 2.44
CA LEU A 8 -9.75 0.42 2.66
C LEU A 8 -9.07 -0.84 2.09
N GLY A 9 -8.08 -0.67 1.21
CA GLY A 9 -7.41 -1.76 0.50
C GLY A 9 -8.32 -2.44 -0.51
N VAL A 10 -9.18 -1.68 -1.18
CA VAL A 10 -10.10 -2.15 -2.21
C VAL A 10 -9.81 -1.44 -3.54
N PRO A 11 -10.13 -2.05 -4.69
CA PRO A 11 -10.04 -1.35 -5.97
C PRO A 11 -11.14 -0.28 -6.11
N PRO A 12 -10.97 0.74 -6.96
CA PRO A 12 -12.01 1.73 -7.26
C PRO A 12 -13.25 1.14 -7.94
N THR A 13 -13.10 -0.05 -8.55
CA THR A 13 -14.21 -0.83 -9.13
C THR A 13 -15.01 -1.61 -8.07
N ALA A 14 -14.65 -1.51 -6.80
CA ALA A 14 -15.31 -2.27 -5.75
C ALA A 14 -16.78 -1.87 -5.59
N THR A 15 -17.59 -2.89 -5.35
CA THR A 15 -19.02 -2.76 -5.02
C THR A 15 -19.20 -2.29 -3.58
N GLN A 16 -20.41 -1.79 -3.27
CA GLN A 16 -20.72 -1.34 -1.91
C GLN A 16 -20.56 -2.45 -0.86
N THR A 17 -20.88 -3.68 -1.27
CA THR A 17 -20.76 -4.89 -0.46
C THR A 17 -19.30 -5.18 -0.12
N GLU A 18 -18.39 -5.07 -1.08
CA GLU A 18 -16.95 -5.26 -0.88
C GLU A 18 -16.34 -4.17 0.02
N ILE A 19 -16.77 -2.92 -0.16
CA ILE A 19 -16.37 -1.78 0.69
C ILE A 19 -16.78 -2.07 2.16
N THR A 20 -18.02 -2.53 2.37
CA THR A 20 -18.54 -2.86 3.70
C THR A 20 -17.82 -4.05 4.32
N HIS A 21 -17.50 -5.06 3.50
CA HIS A 21 -16.74 -6.23 3.94
C HIS A 21 -15.30 -5.86 4.33
N ALA A 22 -14.62 -5.03 3.54
CA ALA A 22 -13.28 -4.53 3.82
C ALA A 22 -13.25 -3.68 5.11
N TYR A 23 -14.23 -2.80 5.29
CA TYR A 23 -14.41 -2.03 6.53
C TYR A 23 -14.51 -2.93 7.76
N ARG A 24 -15.38 -3.95 7.72
CA ARG A 24 -15.53 -4.94 8.80
C ARG A 24 -14.24 -5.73 9.07
N ARG A 25 -13.46 -6.01 8.03
CA ARG A 25 -12.16 -6.68 8.17
C ARG A 25 -11.14 -5.79 8.87
N GLN A 26 -11.09 -4.50 8.52
CA GLN A 26 -10.16 -3.56 9.14
C GLN A 26 -10.52 -3.22 10.59
N LEU A 27 -11.81 -3.09 10.90
CA LEU A 27 -12.29 -2.96 12.27
C LEU A 27 -11.81 -4.09 13.16
N ARG A 28 -11.95 -5.34 12.69
CA ARG A 28 -11.46 -6.51 13.43
C ARG A 28 -9.95 -6.47 13.65
N ARG A 29 -9.18 -6.07 12.63
CA ARG A 29 -7.71 -5.92 12.74
C ARG A 29 -7.28 -4.82 13.70
N CYS A 30 -8.09 -3.77 13.85
CA CYS A 30 -7.81 -2.66 14.75
C CYS A 30 -8.42 -2.85 16.14
N HIS A 31 -9.20 -3.92 16.37
CA HIS A 31 -9.92 -4.12 17.63
C HIS A 31 -8.98 -4.45 18.79
N PRO A 32 -9.14 -3.81 19.96
CA PRO A 32 -8.30 -4.06 21.12
C PRO A 32 -8.45 -5.49 21.70
N ASP A 33 -9.58 -6.18 21.50
CA ASP A 33 -9.73 -7.61 21.91
C ASP A 33 -8.65 -8.54 21.36
N LEU A 34 -8.09 -8.24 20.19
CA LEU A 34 -7.01 -9.05 19.61
C LEU A 34 -5.61 -8.54 20.02
N ARG A 35 -5.54 -7.40 20.72
CA ARG A 35 -4.29 -6.81 21.20
C ARG A 35 -4.16 -7.04 22.70
N SER A 36 -3.38 -8.04 23.06
CA SER A 36 -2.92 -8.22 24.43
C SER A 36 -2.03 -7.03 24.84
N GLY A 37 -2.63 -6.02 25.47
CA GLY A 37 -1.96 -5.23 26.50
C GLY A 37 -1.52 -3.79 26.20
N GLU A 38 -1.48 -3.30 24.95
CA GLU A 38 -0.96 -1.95 24.67
C GLU A 38 -1.84 -1.16 23.67
N PRO A 39 -2.23 0.10 24.00
CA PRO A 39 -2.91 1.00 23.08
C PRO A 39 -1.94 1.49 21.99
N ASP A 40 -1.99 0.85 20.83
CA ASP A 40 -1.22 1.26 19.66
C ASP A 40 -1.82 2.50 19.01
N SER A 41 -1.21 3.67 19.25
CA SER A 41 -1.62 4.95 18.66
C SER A 41 -1.69 4.92 17.13
N GLY A 42 -0.87 4.08 16.48
CA GLY A 42 -0.88 3.90 15.02
C GLY A 42 -2.13 3.17 14.52
N ALA A 43 -2.75 2.35 15.37
CA ALA A 43 -3.96 1.65 15.02
C ALA A 43 -5.22 2.53 15.08
N ASP A 44 -5.29 3.42 16.06
CA ASP A 44 -6.37 4.39 16.18
C ASP A 44 -6.38 5.35 15.01
N GLU A 45 -5.21 5.80 14.55
CA GLU A 45 -5.11 6.65 13.38
C GLU A 45 -5.55 5.93 12.10
N ARG A 46 -5.10 4.68 11.90
CA ARG A 46 -5.58 3.84 10.79
C ARG A 46 -7.10 3.63 10.85
N LEU A 47 -7.65 3.41 12.04
CA LEU A 47 -9.07 3.24 12.23
C LEU A 47 -9.84 4.52 11.86
N ARG A 48 -9.36 5.70 12.27
CA ARG A 48 -9.94 7.00 11.86
C ARG A 48 -9.92 7.17 10.34
N GLN A 49 -8.81 6.82 9.69
CA GLN A 49 -8.71 6.88 8.22
C GLN A 49 -9.71 5.94 7.55
N VAL A 50 -9.84 4.70 8.05
CA VAL A 50 -10.79 3.70 7.54
C VAL A 50 -12.24 4.17 7.71
N LEU A 51 -12.58 4.78 8.86
CA LEU A 51 -13.90 5.35 9.13
C LEU A 51 -14.22 6.51 8.17
N ALA A 52 -13.27 7.43 7.98
CA ALA A 52 -13.41 8.55 7.06
C ALA A 52 -13.60 8.08 5.61
N ALA A 53 -12.80 7.10 5.17
CA ALA A 53 -12.93 6.51 3.84
C ALA A 53 -14.28 5.81 3.64
N TYR A 54 -14.71 5.02 4.62
CA TYR A 54 -16.01 4.35 4.56
C TYR A 54 -17.18 5.34 4.55
N ARG A 55 -17.11 6.45 5.29
CA ARG A 55 -18.17 7.47 5.33
C ARG A 55 -18.44 8.08 3.95
N VAL A 56 -17.39 8.35 3.18
CA VAL A 56 -17.49 8.90 1.81
C VAL A 56 -17.90 7.81 0.82
N LEU A 57 -17.29 6.63 0.89
CA LEU A 57 -17.51 5.55 -0.09
C LEU A 57 -18.79 4.74 0.14
N ARG A 58 -19.48 4.93 1.27
CA ARG A 58 -20.79 4.33 1.56
C ARG A 58 -21.94 5.06 0.88
N ASP A 59 -21.81 6.38 0.70
CA ASP A 59 -22.84 7.19 0.10
C ASP A 59 -22.57 7.31 -1.41
N PRO A 60 -23.50 6.86 -2.28
CA PRO A 60 -23.30 6.95 -3.72
C PRO A 60 -23.11 8.40 -4.20
N GLN A 61 -23.75 9.39 -3.57
CA GLN A 61 -23.58 10.80 -3.96
C GLN A 61 -22.17 11.30 -3.63
N LEU A 62 -21.68 11.02 -2.41
CA LEU A 62 -20.34 11.41 -1.99
C LEU A 62 -19.25 10.66 -2.77
N ARG A 63 -19.50 9.39 -3.11
CA ARG A 63 -18.63 8.59 -3.97
C ARG A 63 -18.52 9.22 -5.36
N ASP A 64 -19.64 9.60 -5.96
CA ASP A 64 -19.64 10.24 -7.27
C ASP A 64 -18.90 11.58 -7.26
N ASP A 65 -19.10 12.41 -6.22
CA ASP A 65 -18.36 13.65 -6.04
C ASP A 65 -16.85 13.41 -5.92
N TYR A 66 -16.46 12.40 -5.13
CA TYR A 66 -15.08 12.00 -4.98
C TYR A 66 -14.49 11.52 -6.32
N ASP A 67 -15.19 10.65 -7.04
CA ASP A 67 -14.75 10.09 -8.32
C ASP A 67 -14.62 11.19 -9.40
N ARG A 68 -15.56 12.15 -9.43
CA ARG A 68 -15.45 13.36 -10.28
C ARG A 68 -14.21 14.19 -9.94
N ALA A 69 -13.94 14.40 -8.66
CA ALA A 69 -12.76 15.13 -8.21
C ALA A 69 -11.46 14.40 -8.58
N VAL A 70 -11.39 13.08 -8.38
CA VAL A 70 -10.23 12.24 -8.77
C VAL A 70 -10.02 12.31 -10.27
N ALA A 71 -11.08 12.17 -11.07
CA ALA A 71 -11.00 12.20 -12.53
C ALA A 71 -10.47 13.55 -13.05
N ARG A 72 -10.88 14.66 -12.42
CA ARG A 72 -10.39 16.01 -12.75
C ARG A 72 -8.90 16.15 -12.45
N VAL A 73 -8.42 15.60 -11.34
CA VAL A 73 -6.99 15.62 -10.99
C VAL A 73 -6.17 14.69 -11.90
N ARG A 74 -6.69 13.50 -12.23
CA ARG A 74 -6.01 12.53 -13.12
C ARG A 74 -5.79 13.06 -14.53
N LYS A 75 -6.72 13.85 -15.07
CA LYS A 75 -6.56 14.50 -16.39
C LYS A 75 -5.37 15.47 -16.47
N HIS A 76 -4.87 15.96 -15.34
CA HIS A 76 -3.78 16.93 -15.28
C HIS A 76 -2.42 16.37 -14.84
N ARG A 77 -2.28 15.06 -14.64
CA ARG A 77 -0.98 14.47 -14.32
C ARG A 77 -0.25 14.16 -15.64
N PRO A 78 0.79 14.93 -16.04
CA PRO A 78 1.61 14.52 -17.16
C PRO A 78 2.18 13.13 -16.84
N SER A 79 2.05 12.20 -17.79
CA SER A 79 2.63 10.87 -17.70
C SER A 79 4.16 11.01 -17.67
N ALA A 80 4.70 11.25 -16.47
CA ALA A 80 6.13 11.12 -16.24
C ALA A 80 6.42 9.62 -16.31
N ARG A 81 6.81 9.16 -17.50
CA ARG A 81 7.47 7.87 -17.69
C ARG A 81 8.77 7.94 -16.89
N ILE A 82 8.72 7.50 -15.64
CA ILE A 82 9.91 7.26 -14.83
C ILE A 82 10.63 6.11 -15.51
N ALA A 83 11.60 6.42 -16.37
CA ALA A 83 12.51 5.44 -16.93
C ALA A 83 13.36 4.90 -15.78
N VAL A 84 12.90 3.80 -15.17
CA VAL A 84 13.69 3.05 -14.19
C VAL A 84 14.86 2.46 -14.96
N ARG A 85 16.01 3.14 -14.93
CA ARG A 85 17.28 2.54 -15.32
C ARG A 85 17.62 1.50 -14.26
N ARG A 86 17.38 0.22 -14.57
CA ARG A 86 17.94 -0.88 -13.79
C ARG A 86 19.45 -0.83 -13.99
N ASN A 87 20.19 -0.50 -12.94
CA ASN A 87 21.62 -0.73 -12.93
C ASN A 87 21.85 -2.19 -12.52
N ASP A 88 21.81 -3.10 -13.49
CA ASP A 88 22.23 -4.50 -13.34
C ASP A 88 23.76 -4.58 -13.26
N SER A 89 24.34 -4.01 -12.20
CA SER A 89 25.73 -4.29 -11.81
C SER A 89 25.78 -5.66 -11.14
N VAL A 90 25.60 -6.68 -11.98
CA VAL A 90 25.79 -8.10 -11.70
C VAL A 90 27.25 -8.29 -11.27
N HIS A 91 27.48 -8.42 -9.97
CA HIS A 91 28.74 -8.98 -9.44
C HIS A 91 28.67 -10.51 -9.59
N VAL A 92 29.05 -11.00 -10.76
CA VAL A 92 29.31 -12.44 -10.98
C VAL A 92 30.79 -12.71 -10.80
N GLY A 93 31.09 -13.56 -9.81
CA GLY A 93 32.03 -14.67 -9.99
C GLY A 93 33.53 -14.36 -9.99
N ALA A 94 34.13 -14.56 -8.81
CA ALA A 94 35.35 -15.34 -8.58
C ALA A 94 36.43 -15.44 -9.69
N THR A 95 37.64 -15.00 -9.36
CA THR A 95 38.89 -15.61 -9.84
C THR A 95 39.90 -15.65 -8.69
N LEU A 96 39.76 -16.64 -7.80
CA LEU A 96 40.86 -17.06 -6.92
C LEU A 96 41.62 -18.15 -7.68
N TRP A 97 42.65 -17.73 -8.43
CA TRP A 97 43.70 -18.62 -8.92
C TRP A 97 44.94 -18.38 -8.06
N ALA A 98 45.23 -19.29 -7.13
CA ALA A 98 46.52 -19.37 -6.45
C ALA A 98 47.01 -20.82 -6.52
N GLY A 99 48.10 -21.01 -7.26
CA GLY A 99 48.66 -22.31 -7.61
C GLY A 99 49.35 -23.04 -6.43
N PRO A 100 50.02 -24.16 -6.71
CA PRO A 100 50.55 -25.06 -5.69
C PRO A 100 51.77 -24.46 -4.96
N VAL A 101 51.66 -24.28 -3.64
CA VAL A 101 52.82 -23.94 -2.79
C VAL A 101 53.52 -25.22 -2.34
N ARG A 102 54.81 -25.32 -2.66
CA ARG A 102 55.70 -26.44 -2.34
C ARG A 102 56.28 -26.21 -0.94
N TRP A 103 56.12 -27.15 -0.01
CA TRP A 103 56.89 -27.17 1.23
C TRP A 103 57.96 -28.25 1.12
N HIS A 104 59.23 -27.84 1.24
CA HIS A 104 60.38 -28.73 1.43
C HIS A 104 60.45 -29.17 2.90
N ARG A 105 61.05 -30.35 3.09
CA ARG A 105 61.29 -31.17 4.30
C ARG A 105 61.54 -30.41 5.60
#